data_AF-A0A965D0A5-F1
#
_entry.id   AF-A0A965D0A5-F1
#
_cell.length_a   1.000
_cell.length_b   1.000
_cell.length_c   1.000
_cell.angle_alpha   90.00
_cell.angle_beta   90.00
_cell.angle_gamma   90.00
#
_symmetry.space_group_name_H-M   'P 1'
#
loop_
_entity.id
_entity.type
_entity.pdbx_description
1 polymer ?
#
loop_
_entity_poly.entity_id
_entity_poly.type
_entity_poly.pdbx_seq_one_letter_code
_entity_poly.pdbx_strand_id
1 'polypeptide(L)'
;IDYFISDPVASPPALADAFTEKLALVPGCFMMSAGVSSDASEPPSRAAQGLPETATVYAGFTNATRITRDVFAGWMQILQAVPDSVLWLRQSDANTVQNLRAEARHCGIEGARLIFAPRVADKAAHFERLSLADLSLDTNGWHCGHSTTNELLCAGVPVLTVAGNTFASRVGASLVTAAGLPELVARDAAEYRDIAIRLGIDRAACIALKEKLLGNRSHALLFDQPRIVAGLESVYTALWQHHQSGRPLQLIEAK
;
A
#
# COMPACT_ATOMS: atom_id res chain seq x y z
N ILE A 1 10.59 26.74 5.49
CA ILE A 1 10.14 25.87 4.39
C ILE A 1 8.80 26.44 3.95
N ASP A 2 8.64 26.76 2.67
CA ASP A 2 7.47 27.51 2.20
C ASP A 2 6.32 26.60 1.76
N TYR A 3 6.66 25.51 1.06
CA TYR A 3 5.69 24.57 0.48
C TYR A 3 5.99 23.11 0.81
N PHE A 4 4.93 22.32 0.97
CA PHE A 4 4.95 20.87 1.05
C PHE A 4 4.27 20.28 -0.19
N ILE A 5 5.04 19.55 -1.00
CA ILE A 5 4.53 18.94 -2.23
C ILE A 5 3.87 17.60 -1.90
N SER A 6 2.62 17.45 -2.29
CA SER A 6 1.79 16.27 -2.02
C SER A 6 0.76 16.09 -3.14
N ASP A 7 -0.31 15.35 -2.89
CA ASP A 7 -1.46 15.22 -3.79
C ASP A 7 -2.79 15.37 -3.05
N PRO A 8 -3.92 15.57 -3.77
CA PRO A 8 -5.22 15.79 -3.16
C PRO A 8 -5.78 14.61 -2.35
N VAL A 9 -5.27 13.39 -2.55
CA VAL A 9 -5.75 12.21 -1.82
C VAL A 9 -5.01 12.05 -0.50
N ALA A 10 -3.68 12.18 -0.52
CA ALA A 10 -2.80 12.07 0.64
C ALA A 10 -2.90 13.31 1.54
N SER A 11 -2.99 14.50 0.96
CA SER A 11 -3.14 15.78 1.68
C SER A 11 -4.32 16.56 1.09
N PRO A 12 -5.57 16.13 1.33
CA PRO A 12 -6.73 16.88 0.86
C PRO A 12 -6.71 18.31 1.42
N PRO A 13 -7.26 19.30 0.72
CA PRO A 13 -7.28 20.70 1.18
C PRO A 13 -7.85 20.88 2.60
N ALA A 14 -8.75 20.00 3.03
CA ALA A 14 -9.29 19.97 4.39
C ALA A 14 -8.24 19.73 5.49
N LEU A 15 -7.06 19.19 5.15
CA LEU A 15 -5.94 19.01 6.07
C LEU A 15 -4.92 20.15 5.99
N ALA A 16 -5.12 21.18 5.16
CA ALA A 16 -4.13 22.25 4.95
C ALA A 16 -3.71 22.95 6.25
N ASP A 17 -4.64 23.12 7.20
CA ASP A 17 -4.35 23.77 8.49
C ASP A 17 -3.46 22.92 9.42
N ALA A 18 -3.27 21.63 9.12
CA ALA A 18 -2.35 20.76 9.84
C ALA A 18 -0.88 20.92 9.40
N PHE A 19 -0.60 21.72 8.37
CA PHE A 19 0.73 21.97 7.83
C PHE A 19 1.18 23.40 8.16
N THR A 20 2.44 23.54 8.56
CA THR A 20 3.07 24.86 8.70
C THR A 20 3.40 25.47 7.33
N GLU A 21 3.76 24.61 6.38
CA GLU A 21 3.97 24.91 4.97
C GLU A 21 2.64 25.05 4.23
N LYS A 22 2.64 25.75 3.09
CA LYS A 22 1.49 25.70 2.17
C LYS A 22 1.56 24.44 1.32
N LEU A 23 0.40 23.81 1.12
CA LEU A 23 0.33 22.64 0.26
C LEU A 23 0.51 23.04 -1.21
N ALA A 24 1.28 22.24 -1.93
CA ALA A 24 1.40 22.29 -3.37
C ALA A 24 1.04 20.90 -3.91
N LEU A 25 -0.15 20.78 -4.50
CA LEU A 25 -0.75 19.49 -4.83
C LEU A 25 -0.49 19.17 -6.30
N VAL A 26 0.24 18.08 -6.54
CA VAL A 26 0.38 17.51 -7.89
C VAL A 26 -0.93 16.83 -8.30
N PRO A 27 -1.30 16.85 -9.60
CA PRO A 27 -2.46 16.13 -10.09
C PRO A 27 -2.35 14.63 -9.82
N GLY A 28 -3.27 14.10 -9.01
CA GLY A 28 -3.44 12.67 -8.79
C GLY A 28 -2.52 12.07 -7.72
N CYS A 29 -1.27 11.73 -8.02
CA CYS A 29 -0.37 11.01 -7.10
C CYS A 29 1.02 11.66 -6.99
N PHE A 30 1.46 11.92 -5.76
CA PHE A 30 2.77 12.54 -5.50
C PHE A 30 3.97 11.62 -5.65
N MET A 31 3.74 10.30 -5.65
CA MET A 31 4.81 9.31 -5.61
C MET A 31 5.03 8.68 -6.99
N MET A 32 6.29 8.66 -7.43
CA MET A 32 6.71 7.96 -8.64
C MET A 32 6.52 6.45 -8.49
N SER A 33 6.12 5.79 -9.58
CA SER A 33 6.06 4.33 -9.68
C SER A 33 7.38 3.67 -9.28
N ALA A 34 7.32 2.55 -8.56
CA ALA A 34 8.49 1.70 -8.29
C ALA A 34 9.08 1.07 -9.57
N GLY A 35 8.33 1.15 -10.68
CA GLY A 35 8.65 0.54 -11.96
C GLY A 35 8.16 -0.90 -12.02
N VAL A 36 7.90 -1.38 -13.23
CA VAL A 36 7.68 -2.81 -13.51
C VAL A 36 9.00 -3.34 -14.05
N SER A 37 9.54 -4.42 -13.48
CA SER A 37 10.75 -5.06 -14.04
C SER A 37 10.49 -5.43 -15.50
N SER A 38 11.33 -4.95 -16.41
CA SER A 38 11.30 -5.33 -17.84
C SER A 38 11.81 -6.76 -18.06
N ASP A 39 12.63 -7.24 -17.13
CA ASP A 39 13.18 -8.58 -17.16
C ASP A 39 12.24 -9.46 -16.35
N ALA A 40 11.22 -9.99 -17.03
CA ALA A 40 10.28 -10.94 -16.45
C ALA A 40 10.99 -12.29 -16.33
N SER A 41 11.63 -12.55 -15.19
CA SER A 41 11.92 -13.94 -14.83
C SER A 41 10.64 -14.55 -14.23
N GLU A 42 10.44 -15.86 -14.40
CA GLU A 42 9.26 -16.52 -13.85
C GLU A 42 9.26 -16.36 -12.32
N PRO A 43 8.14 -15.93 -11.72
CA PRO A 43 8.09 -15.78 -10.27
C PRO A 43 8.37 -17.14 -9.60
N PRO A 44 9.07 -17.16 -8.46
CA PRO A 44 9.35 -18.39 -7.74
C PRO A 44 8.04 -19.07 -7.32
N SER A 45 8.03 -20.40 -7.14
CA SER A 45 6.82 -21.08 -6.64
C SER A 45 6.46 -20.64 -5.21
N ARG A 46 5.18 -20.79 -4.84
CA ARG A 46 4.72 -20.57 -3.45
C ARG A 46 5.48 -21.47 -2.48
N ALA A 47 5.65 -22.74 -2.82
CA ALA A 47 6.48 -23.67 -2.04
C ALA A 47 7.90 -23.17 -1.77
N ALA A 48 8.56 -22.52 -2.75
CA ALA A 48 9.92 -21.98 -2.58
C ALA A 48 9.98 -20.82 -1.56
N GLN A 49 8.85 -20.16 -1.29
CA GLN A 49 8.71 -19.13 -0.26
C GLN A 49 8.06 -19.65 1.03
N GLY A 50 7.83 -20.96 1.15
CA GLY A 50 7.15 -21.58 2.29
C GLY A 50 5.66 -21.25 2.37
N LEU A 51 5.06 -20.80 1.25
CA LEU A 51 3.65 -20.46 1.15
C LEU A 51 2.81 -21.67 0.73
N PRO A 52 1.57 -21.81 1.22
CA PRO A 52 0.63 -22.83 0.76
C PRO A 52 0.15 -22.55 -0.67
N GLU A 53 -0.02 -23.60 -1.47
CA GLU A 53 -0.42 -23.47 -2.88
C GLU A 53 -1.86 -22.98 -3.05
N THR A 54 -2.80 -23.47 -2.22
CA THR A 54 -4.24 -23.19 -2.38
C THR A 54 -4.77 -22.06 -1.52
N ALA A 55 -4.17 -21.86 -0.33
CA ALA A 55 -4.66 -20.90 0.64
C ALA A 55 -4.52 -19.45 0.15
N THR A 56 -5.36 -18.58 0.68
CA THR A 56 -5.24 -17.13 0.47
C THR A 56 -3.99 -16.60 1.17
N VAL A 57 -3.12 -15.95 0.42
CA VAL A 57 -1.89 -15.33 0.95
C VAL A 57 -2.10 -13.84 1.13
N TYR A 58 -2.28 -13.42 2.39
CA TYR A 58 -2.29 -12.00 2.75
C TYR A 58 -0.87 -11.47 2.96
N ALA A 59 -0.48 -10.41 2.27
CA ALA A 59 0.82 -9.76 2.48
C ALA A 59 0.72 -8.59 3.46
N GLY A 60 1.38 -8.69 4.61
CA GLY A 60 1.58 -7.62 5.59
C GLY A 60 3.02 -7.11 5.58
N PHE A 61 3.55 -6.73 4.42
CA PHE A 61 4.95 -6.31 4.26
C PHE A 61 5.14 -4.87 4.76
N THR A 62 5.10 -4.71 6.08
CA THR A 62 5.38 -3.46 6.78
C THR A 62 6.53 -3.65 7.77
N ASN A 63 7.01 -2.55 8.35
CA ASN A 63 7.93 -2.67 9.47
C ASN A 63 7.15 -3.15 10.70
N ALA A 64 7.70 -4.10 11.47
CA ALA A 64 7.09 -4.58 12.70
C ALA A 64 6.75 -3.45 13.69
N THR A 65 7.51 -2.35 13.68
CA THR A 65 7.21 -1.16 14.50
C THR A 65 5.90 -0.45 14.13
N ARG A 66 5.34 -0.73 12.95
CA ARG A 66 4.05 -0.19 12.47
C ARG A 66 2.88 -1.15 12.72
N ILE A 67 3.16 -2.36 13.18
CA ILE A 67 2.15 -3.35 13.54
C ILE A 67 1.74 -3.06 14.98
N THR A 68 0.77 -2.16 15.15
CA THR A 68 0.18 -1.88 16.46
C THR A 68 -0.70 -3.05 16.91
N ARG A 69 -1.10 -3.04 18.18
CA ARG A 69 -2.05 -4.03 18.73
C ARG A 69 -3.35 -4.07 17.92
N ASP A 70 -3.90 -2.91 17.56
CA ASP A 70 -5.18 -2.83 16.85
C ASP A 70 -5.07 -3.35 15.40
N VAL A 71 -3.97 -3.02 14.71
CA VAL A 71 -3.70 -3.58 13.37
C VAL A 71 -3.59 -5.10 13.44
N PHE A 72 -2.78 -5.61 14.38
CA PHE A 72 -2.56 -7.04 14.52
C PHE A 72 -3.85 -7.77 14.88
N ALA A 73 -4.64 -7.24 15.83
CA ALA A 73 -5.93 -7.80 16.19
C ALA A 73 -6.90 -7.84 15.00
N GLY A 74 -6.93 -6.79 14.17
CA GLY A 74 -7.69 -6.75 12.93
C GLY A 74 -7.26 -7.86 11.95
N TRP A 75 -5.95 -8.06 11.77
CA TRP A 75 -5.43 -9.15 10.95
C TRP A 75 -5.79 -10.53 11.51
N MET A 76 -5.73 -10.73 12.83
CA MET A 76 -6.11 -12.01 13.44
C MET A 76 -7.60 -12.31 13.25
N GLN A 77 -8.47 -11.30 13.35
CA GLN A 77 -9.90 -11.44 13.05
C GLN A 77 -10.15 -11.86 11.58
N ILE A 78 -9.39 -11.28 10.65
CA ILE A 78 -9.45 -11.67 9.22
C ILE A 78 -9.02 -13.14 9.06
N LEU A 79 -7.89 -13.55 9.66
CA LEU A 79 -7.41 -14.93 9.60
C LEU A 79 -8.39 -15.91 10.27
N GLN A 80 -9.10 -15.50 11.32
CA GLN A 80 -10.11 -16.32 11.99
C GLN A 80 -11.31 -16.56 11.07
N ALA A 81 -11.76 -15.52 10.35
CA ALA A 81 -12.89 -15.60 9.43
C ALA A 81 -12.55 -16.28 8.10
N VAL A 82 -11.27 -16.36 7.73
CA VAL A 82 -10.79 -17.04 6.51
C VAL A 82 -9.85 -18.19 6.91
N PRO A 83 -10.35 -19.40 7.21
CA PRO A 83 -9.55 -20.49 7.77
C PRO A 83 -8.38 -20.93 6.86
N ASP A 84 -8.63 -21.02 5.54
CA ASP A 84 -7.61 -21.36 4.53
C ASP A 84 -6.87 -20.11 4.06
N SER A 85 -6.21 -19.43 5.00
CA SER A 85 -5.37 -18.27 4.68
C SER A 85 -4.13 -18.17 5.57
N VAL A 86 -3.11 -17.49 5.06
CA VAL A 86 -1.87 -17.20 5.79
C VAL A 86 -1.56 -15.71 5.73
N LEU A 87 -0.83 -15.22 6.73
CA LEU A 87 -0.30 -13.88 6.77
C LEU A 87 1.20 -13.92 6.53
N TRP A 88 1.61 -13.38 5.39
CA TRP A 88 3.00 -13.29 4.97
C TRP A 88 3.59 -11.94 5.39
N LEU A 89 4.53 -11.98 6.32
CA LEU A 89 5.13 -10.82 6.96
C LEU A 89 6.59 -10.67 6.56
N ARG A 90 7.10 -9.44 6.56
CA ARG A 90 8.54 -9.21 6.43
C ARG A 90 9.25 -9.79 7.66
N GLN A 91 10.29 -10.60 7.45
CA GLN A 91 11.08 -11.13 8.57
C GLN A 91 11.75 -10.00 9.34
N SER A 92 11.65 -10.08 10.66
CA SER A 92 12.31 -9.19 11.63
C SER A 92 13.27 -10.01 12.50
N ASP A 93 13.72 -9.46 13.62
CA ASP A 93 14.54 -10.20 14.58
C ASP A 93 13.76 -11.37 15.21
N ALA A 94 14.49 -12.31 15.81
CA ALA A 94 13.93 -13.53 16.36
C ALA A 94 12.90 -13.27 17.48
N ASN A 95 13.10 -12.25 18.31
CA ASN A 95 12.18 -11.93 19.39
C ASN A 95 10.86 -11.39 18.83
N THR A 96 10.93 -10.50 17.85
CA THR A 96 9.74 -10.00 17.15
C THR A 96 8.94 -11.14 16.52
N VAL A 97 9.59 -12.08 15.84
CA VAL A 97 8.94 -13.26 15.25
C VAL A 97 8.27 -14.13 16.31
N GLN A 98 8.95 -14.40 17.42
CA GLN A 98 8.40 -15.20 18.52
C GLN A 98 7.21 -14.51 19.18
N ASN A 99 7.28 -13.19 19.40
CA ASN A 99 6.21 -12.39 19.99
C ASN A 99 4.96 -12.39 19.12
N LEU A 100 5.11 -12.14 17.80
CA LEU A 100 3.96 -12.15 16.87
C LEU A 100 3.30 -13.53 16.81
N ARG A 101 4.08 -14.62 16.85
CA ARG A 101 3.53 -15.98 16.91
C ARG A 101 2.83 -16.27 18.25
N ALA A 102 3.36 -15.76 19.36
CA ALA A 102 2.73 -15.91 20.67
C ALA A 102 1.40 -15.15 20.74
N GLU A 103 1.37 -13.93 20.24
CA GLU A 103 0.15 -13.11 20.18
C GLU A 103 -0.89 -13.75 19.26
N ALA A 104 -0.48 -14.27 18.09
CA ALA A 104 -1.39 -15.01 17.21
C ALA A 104 -2.08 -16.17 17.95
N ARG A 105 -1.30 -16.97 18.72
CA ARG A 105 -1.86 -18.05 19.53
C ARG A 105 -2.82 -17.55 20.61
N HIS A 106 -2.53 -16.40 21.22
CA HIS A 106 -3.44 -15.78 22.18
C HIS A 106 -4.77 -15.38 21.53
N CYS A 107 -4.75 -14.96 20.26
CA CYS A 107 -5.94 -14.72 19.45
C CYS A 107 -6.58 -15.99 18.86
N GLY A 108 -6.11 -17.19 19.21
CA GLY A 108 -6.63 -18.46 18.69
C GLY A 108 -6.18 -18.81 17.27
N ILE A 109 -5.15 -18.13 16.75
CA ILE A 109 -4.57 -18.40 15.43
C ILE A 109 -3.27 -19.20 15.59
N GLU A 110 -3.14 -20.28 14.84
CA GLU A 110 -1.89 -21.05 14.82
C GLU A 110 -0.72 -20.20 14.33
N GLY A 111 0.36 -20.15 15.10
CA GLY A 111 1.55 -19.34 14.75
C GLY A 111 2.24 -19.78 13.45
N ALA A 112 1.92 -20.97 12.92
CA ALA A 112 2.38 -21.44 11.61
C ALA A 112 1.69 -20.71 10.43
N ARG A 113 0.50 -20.13 10.65
CA ARG A 113 -0.19 -19.29 9.65
C ARG A 113 0.48 -17.92 9.46
N LEU A 114 1.43 -17.56 10.33
CA LEU A 114 2.30 -16.40 10.18
C LEU A 114 3.63 -16.86 9.56
N ILE A 115 3.80 -16.53 8.28
CA ILE A 115 4.98 -16.88 7.49
C ILE A 115 5.86 -15.64 7.37
N PHE A 116 7.15 -15.78 7.62
CA PHE A 116 8.09 -14.66 7.65
C PHE A 116 9.03 -14.72 6.45
N ALA A 117 8.91 -13.74 5.55
CA ALA A 117 9.70 -13.61 4.34
C ALA A 117 11.11 -13.09 4.66
N PRO A 118 12.19 -13.85 4.40
CA PRO A 118 13.56 -13.36 4.60
C PRO A 118 13.85 -12.17 3.69
N ARG A 119 14.88 -11.40 4.04
CA ARG A 119 15.37 -10.33 3.17
C ARG A 119 15.99 -10.96 1.92
N VAL A 120 15.58 -10.47 0.76
CA VAL A 120 16.20 -10.79 -0.53
C VAL A 120 17.06 -9.59 -0.91
N ALA A 121 18.34 -9.83 -1.18
CA ALA A 121 19.28 -8.77 -1.53
C ALA A 121 19.05 -8.24 -2.94
N ASP A 122 18.69 -9.13 -3.86
CA ASP A 122 18.35 -8.77 -5.23
C ASP A 122 16.97 -8.11 -5.30
N LYS A 123 16.90 -6.95 -5.94
CA LYS A 123 15.67 -6.16 -6.03
C LYS A 123 14.66 -6.79 -6.99
N ALA A 124 15.12 -7.37 -8.10
CA ALA A 124 14.25 -8.01 -9.08
C ALA A 124 13.57 -9.25 -8.47
N ALA A 125 14.35 -10.15 -7.86
CA ALA A 125 13.83 -11.31 -7.16
C ALA A 125 12.92 -10.93 -5.97
N HIS A 126 13.21 -9.84 -5.26
CA HIS A 126 12.30 -9.34 -4.22
C HIS A 126 10.94 -8.93 -4.80
N PHE A 127 10.93 -8.27 -5.95
CA PHE A 127 9.73 -7.78 -6.60
C PHE A 127 8.89 -8.93 -7.17
N GLU A 128 9.50 -9.90 -7.83
CA GLU A 128 8.81 -11.05 -8.42
C GLU A 128 8.10 -11.89 -7.38
N ARG A 129 8.74 -12.17 -6.23
CA ARG A 129 8.09 -12.93 -5.16
C ARG A 129 6.87 -12.22 -4.57
N LEU A 130 6.77 -10.88 -4.67
CA LEU A 130 5.60 -10.16 -4.15
C LEU A 130 4.32 -10.65 -4.84
N SER A 131 4.39 -10.96 -6.13
CA SER A 131 3.26 -11.42 -6.96
C SER A 131 2.56 -12.68 -6.43
N LEU A 132 3.24 -13.44 -5.54
CA LEU A 132 2.70 -14.63 -4.88
C LEU A 132 1.58 -14.33 -3.88
N ALA A 133 1.51 -13.09 -3.39
CA ALA A 133 0.41 -12.63 -2.56
C ALA A 133 -0.88 -12.46 -3.37
N ASP A 134 -2.00 -12.75 -2.71
CA ASP A 134 -3.33 -12.56 -3.29
C ASP A 134 -3.85 -11.15 -3.01
N LEU A 135 -3.69 -10.70 -1.77
CA LEU A 135 -4.10 -9.37 -1.31
C LEU A 135 -3.07 -8.85 -0.30
N SER A 136 -2.69 -7.58 -0.39
CA SER A 136 -1.91 -6.94 0.68
C SER A 136 -2.81 -6.22 1.67
N LEU A 137 -2.50 -6.43 2.94
CA LEU A 137 -3.14 -5.78 4.09
C LEU A 137 -2.23 -4.64 4.56
N ASP A 138 -2.55 -3.42 4.19
CA ASP A 138 -1.84 -2.23 4.67
C ASP A 138 -2.16 -1.97 6.15
N THR A 139 -1.27 -1.28 6.86
CA THR A 139 -1.50 -0.88 8.24
C THR A 139 -2.54 0.23 8.29
N ASN A 140 -3.74 -0.05 8.79
CA ASN A 140 -4.86 0.90 8.89
C ASN A 140 -4.72 1.92 10.05
N GLY A 141 -3.49 2.29 10.42
CA GLY A 141 -3.17 3.15 11.56
C GLY A 141 -2.58 4.51 11.18
N TRP A 142 -1.71 5.04 12.05
CA TRP A 142 -1.07 6.36 11.91
C TRP A 142 -0.15 6.50 10.70
N HIS A 143 0.27 5.39 10.12
CA HIS A 143 1.08 5.33 8.92
C HIS A 143 0.59 4.17 8.06
N CYS A 144 0.21 4.46 6.81
CA CYS A 144 -0.24 3.45 5.85
C CYS A 144 0.53 3.61 4.55
N GLY A 145 1.01 2.48 4.03
CA GLY A 145 1.75 2.39 2.79
C GLY A 145 2.98 3.29 2.69
N HIS A 146 3.62 3.24 1.52
CA HIS A 146 4.66 4.12 0.97
C HIS A 146 5.35 3.29 -0.13
N SER A 147 6.66 3.04 -0.05
CA SER A 147 7.44 2.30 -1.04
C SER A 147 6.93 0.87 -1.22
N THR A 148 6.61 0.17 -0.13
CA THR A 148 6.19 -1.24 -0.24
C THR A 148 4.81 -1.41 -0.87
N THR A 149 3.87 -0.51 -0.59
CA THR A 149 2.58 -0.46 -1.29
C THR A 149 2.77 -0.24 -2.78
N ASN A 150 3.68 0.68 -3.15
CA ASN A 150 4.02 0.96 -4.53
C ASN A 150 4.63 -0.29 -5.20
N GLU A 151 5.59 -0.96 -4.56
CA GLU A 151 6.18 -2.22 -5.04
C GLU A 151 5.15 -3.33 -5.23
N LEU A 152 4.23 -3.52 -4.26
CA LEU A 152 3.15 -4.50 -4.34
C LEU A 152 2.18 -4.23 -5.50
N LEU A 153 1.74 -2.98 -5.66
CA LEU A 153 0.87 -2.58 -6.78
C LEU A 153 1.58 -2.78 -8.13
N CYS A 154 2.86 -2.39 -8.22
CA CYS A 154 3.67 -2.64 -9.40
C CYS A 154 3.88 -4.14 -9.65
N ALA A 155 3.96 -4.97 -8.61
CA ALA A 155 4.05 -6.43 -8.74
C ALA A 155 2.70 -7.12 -9.07
N GLY A 156 1.61 -6.35 -9.21
CA GLY A 156 0.29 -6.89 -9.55
C GLY A 156 -0.48 -7.43 -8.35
N VAL A 157 -0.13 -7.00 -7.13
CA VAL A 157 -0.83 -7.35 -5.90
C VAL A 157 -1.74 -6.18 -5.48
N PRO A 158 -3.06 -6.37 -5.43
CA PRO A 158 -3.98 -5.38 -4.91
C PRO A 158 -3.67 -5.08 -3.43
N VAL A 159 -3.76 -3.81 -3.04
CA VAL A 159 -3.48 -3.36 -1.67
C VAL A 159 -4.74 -2.79 -1.07
N LEU A 160 -5.17 -3.35 0.06
CA LEU A 160 -6.29 -2.85 0.85
C LEU A 160 -5.74 -1.92 1.95
N THR A 161 -6.30 -0.72 2.04
CA THR A 161 -5.86 0.33 2.97
C THR A 161 -7.04 1.09 3.56
N VAL A 162 -6.77 1.96 4.54
CA VAL A 162 -7.74 2.90 5.12
C VAL A 162 -7.18 4.30 4.96
N ALA A 163 -8.01 5.24 4.52
CA ALA A 163 -7.63 6.66 4.46
C ALA A 163 -7.89 7.34 5.80
N GLY A 164 -6.84 7.50 6.61
CA GLY A 164 -6.93 8.17 7.92
C GLY A 164 -6.98 9.69 7.82
N ASN A 165 -6.68 10.36 8.94
CA ASN A 165 -6.78 11.83 9.10
C ASN A 165 -5.45 12.57 9.02
N THR A 166 -4.36 11.88 8.67
CA THR A 166 -3.02 12.46 8.52
C THR A 166 -2.44 12.08 7.16
N PHE A 167 -1.51 12.89 6.63
CA PHE A 167 -0.79 12.56 5.40
C PHE A 167 -0.20 11.14 5.42
N ALA A 168 0.52 10.79 6.50
CA ALA A 168 1.15 9.48 6.64
C ALA A 168 0.15 8.31 6.61
N SER A 169 -1.09 8.52 7.04
CA SER A 169 -2.19 7.55 7.01
C SER A 169 -3.04 7.57 5.73
N ARG A 170 -2.62 8.32 4.70
CA ARG A 170 -3.36 8.47 3.43
C ARG A 170 -2.52 8.19 2.20
N VAL A 171 -1.22 7.93 2.35
CA VAL A 171 -0.32 7.63 1.21
C VAL A 171 -0.71 6.33 0.53
N GLY A 172 -1.09 5.29 1.30
CA GLY A 172 -1.66 4.07 0.74
C GLY A 172 -2.89 4.34 -0.12
N ALA A 173 -3.80 5.20 0.36
CA ALA A 173 -5.03 5.56 -0.38
C ALA A 173 -4.72 6.30 -1.69
N SER A 174 -3.75 7.21 -1.70
CA SER A 174 -3.28 7.88 -2.93
C SER A 174 -2.77 6.87 -3.96
N LEU A 175 -1.86 5.97 -3.54
CA LEU A 175 -1.28 4.95 -4.44
C LEU A 175 -2.34 4.00 -5.00
N VAL A 176 -3.25 3.50 -4.15
CA VAL A 176 -4.33 2.59 -4.53
C VAL A 176 -5.32 3.26 -5.50
N THR A 177 -5.65 4.52 -5.24
CA THR A 177 -6.50 5.32 -6.16
C THR A 177 -5.80 5.55 -7.49
N ALA A 178 -4.52 5.90 -7.48
CA ALA A 178 -3.70 6.12 -8.67
C ALA A 178 -3.49 4.84 -9.50
N ALA A 179 -3.55 3.67 -8.85
CA ALA A 179 -3.55 2.35 -9.51
C ALA A 179 -4.92 1.96 -10.10
N GLY A 180 -5.96 2.79 -9.92
CA GLY A 180 -7.30 2.57 -10.44
C GLY A 180 -8.12 1.55 -9.63
N LEU A 181 -7.83 1.41 -8.33
CA LEU A 181 -8.56 0.52 -7.41
C LEU A 181 -9.16 1.27 -6.20
N PRO A 182 -9.90 2.39 -6.39
CA PRO A 182 -10.45 3.16 -5.27
C PRO A 182 -11.36 2.34 -4.35
N GLU A 183 -11.94 1.23 -4.84
CA GLU A 183 -12.72 0.30 -4.03
C GLU A 183 -11.93 -0.45 -2.93
N LEU A 184 -10.59 -0.36 -2.95
CA LEU A 184 -9.71 -0.92 -1.91
C LEU A 184 -9.24 0.14 -0.90
N VAL A 185 -9.83 1.33 -0.93
CA VAL A 185 -9.69 2.34 0.11
C VAL A 185 -10.90 2.27 1.03
N ALA A 186 -10.78 1.53 2.13
CA ALA A 186 -11.83 1.42 3.12
C ALA A 186 -11.99 2.72 3.92
N ARG A 187 -13.21 3.00 4.35
CA ARG A 187 -13.58 4.17 5.15
C ARG A 187 -13.16 4.04 6.61
N ASP A 188 -13.16 2.82 7.12
CA ASP A 188 -12.82 2.53 8.51
C ASP A 188 -12.29 1.09 8.69
N ALA A 189 -11.93 0.75 9.92
CA ALA A 189 -11.39 -0.56 10.25
C ALA A 189 -12.42 -1.70 10.11
N ALA A 190 -13.72 -1.43 10.18
CA ALA A 190 -14.75 -2.45 10.01
C ALA A 190 -14.89 -2.81 8.53
N GLU A 191 -15.05 -1.81 7.66
CA GLU A 191 -15.11 -2.01 6.21
C GLU A 191 -13.82 -2.63 5.67
N TYR A 192 -12.67 -2.25 6.23
CA TYR A 192 -11.38 -2.88 5.91
C TYR A 192 -11.43 -4.40 6.17
N ARG A 193 -11.93 -4.84 7.34
CA ARG A 193 -12.04 -6.27 7.63
C ARG A 193 -13.05 -6.95 6.71
N ASP A 194 -14.19 -6.34 6.46
CA ASP A 194 -15.23 -6.91 5.62
C ASP A 194 -14.74 -7.12 4.18
N ILE A 195 -14.01 -6.15 3.62
CA ILE A 195 -13.38 -6.27 2.30
C ILE A 195 -12.32 -7.37 2.31
N ALA A 196 -11.43 -7.40 3.31
CA ALA A 196 -10.40 -8.42 3.40
C ALA A 196 -10.99 -9.84 3.47
N ILE A 197 -11.98 -10.05 4.34
CA ILE A 197 -12.66 -11.33 4.52
C ILE A 197 -13.37 -11.75 3.23
N ARG A 198 -14.12 -10.84 2.60
CA ARG A 198 -14.79 -11.10 1.33
C ARG A 198 -13.80 -11.55 0.26
N LEU A 199 -12.69 -10.83 0.09
CA LEU A 199 -11.68 -11.15 -0.91
C LEU A 199 -10.88 -12.42 -0.58
N GLY A 200 -10.74 -12.77 0.69
CA GLY A 200 -10.08 -14.00 1.09
C GLY A 200 -10.93 -15.25 0.94
N ILE A 201 -12.26 -15.12 0.95
CA ILE A 201 -13.20 -16.21 0.74
C ILE A 201 -13.53 -16.34 -0.76
N ASP A 202 -13.77 -15.21 -1.43
CA ASP A 202 -14.11 -15.17 -2.86
C ASP A 202 -12.85 -15.01 -3.73
N ARG A 203 -12.26 -16.16 -4.07
CA ARG A 203 -11.09 -16.23 -4.94
C ARG A 203 -11.34 -15.60 -6.32
N ALA A 204 -12.56 -15.71 -6.86
CA ALA A 204 -12.89 -15.13 -8.15
C ALA A 204 -12.86 -13.59 -8.09
N ALA A 205 -13.40 -13.00 -7.03
CA ALA A 205 -13.30 -11.56 -6.80
C ALA A 205 -11.86 -11.08 -6.64
N CYS A 206 -11.01 -11.85 -5.94
CA CYS A 206 -9.60 -11.53 -5.80
C CYS A 206 -8.86 -11.59 -7.14
N ILE A 207 -9.10 -12.62 -7.96
CA ILE A 207 -8.53 -12.75 -9.31
C ILE A 207 -8.98 -11.57 -10.19
N ALA A 208 -10.26 -11.22 -10.17
CA ALA A 208 -10.79 -10.10 -10.95
C ALA A 208 -10.11 -8.76 -10.58
N LEU A 209 -9.79 -8.53 -9.30
CA LEU A 209 -9.03 -7.36 -8.87
C LEU A 209 -7.58 -7.38 -9.37
N LYS A 210 -6.92 -8.55 -9.36
CA LYS A 210 -5.57 -8.71 -9.93
C LYS A 210 -5.59 -8.42 -11.43
N GLU A 211 -6.54 -8.98 -12.17
CA GLU A 211 -6.72 -8.72 -13.60
C GLU A 211 -7.00 -7.25 -13.88
N LYS A 212 -7.88 -6.61 -13.10
CA LYS A 212 -8.14 -5.16 -13.19
C LYS A 212 -6.87 -4.35 -12.97
N LEU A 213 -6.09 -4.65 -11.93
CA LEU A 213 -4.81 -3.97 -11.65
C LEU A 213 -3.81 -4.13 -12.81
N LEU A 214 -3.70 -5.33 -13.37
CA LEU A 214 -2.82 -5.59 -14.51
C LEU A 214 -3.31 -4.85 -15.77
N GLY A 215 -4.61 -4.82 -16.03
CA GLY A 215 -5.21 -4.06 -17.13
C GLY A 215 -5.02 -2.55 -16.98
N ASN A 216 -5.00 -2.05 -15.74
CA ASN A 216 -4.74 -0.65 -15.41
C ASN A 216 -3.30 -0.21 -15.70
N ARG A 217 -2.33 -1.12 -15.85
CA ARG A 217 -0.92 -0.77 -16.11
C ARG A 217 -0.70 0.10 -17.34
N SER A 218 -1.58 0.01 -18.33
CA SER A 218 -1.45 0.76 -19.59
C SER A 218 -1.92 2.22 -19.51
N HIS A 219 -2.68 2.61 -18.49
CA HIS A 219 -3.37 3.91 -18.48
C HIS A 219 -3.58 4.53 -17.09
N ALA A 220 -3.47 3.77 -16.00
CA ALA A 220 -3.61 4.31 -14.65
C ALA A 220 -2.39 5.15 -14.28
N LEU A 221 -2.64 6.24 -13.55
CA LEU A 221 -1.64 7.27 -13.26
C LEU A 221 -0.39 6.71 -12.57
N LEU A 222 -0.55 5.75 -11.66
CA LEU A 222 0.57 5.15 -10.93
C LEU A 222 1.65 4.55 -11.86
N PHE A 223 1.26 4.13 -13.07
CA PHE A 223 2.15 3.48 -14.04
C PHE A 223 2.58 4.42 -15.18
N ASP A 224 2.00 5.62 -15.25
CA ASP A 224 2.32 6.64 -16.25
C ASP A 224 3.31 7.67 -15.67
N GLN A 225 4.59 7.27 -15.64
CA GLN A 225 5.67 8.13 -15.15
C GLN A 225 5.75 9.49 -15.88
N PRO A 226 5.66 9.57 -17.22
CA PRO A 226 5.65 10.85 -17.91
C PRO A 226 4.54 11.78 -17.42
N ARG A 227 3.34 11.27 -17.15
CA ARG A 227 2.24 12.08 -16.63
C ARG A 227 2.46 12.55 -15.20
N ILE A 228 3.04 11.72 -14.32
CA ILE A 228 3.41 12.15 -12.96
C ILE A 228 4.47 13.27 -13.03
N VAL A 229 5.48 13.12 -13.88
CA VAL A 229 6.54 14.12 -14.05
C VAL A 229 5.96 15.44 -14.58
N ALA A 230 5.11 15.40 -15.61
CA ALA A 230 4.45 16.59 -16.14
C ALA A 230 3.59 17.29 -15.06
N GLY A 231 2.90 16.50 -14.22
CA GLY A 231 2.17 17.02 -13.07
C GLY A 231 3.08 17.75 -12.07
N LEU A 232 4.25 17.20 -11.77
CA LEU A 232 5.23 17.84 -10.90
C LEU A 232 5.83 19.12 -11.51
N GLU A 233 6.17 19.11 -12.80
CA GLU A 233 6.68 20.27 -13.53
C GLU A 233 5.66 21.42 -13.55
N SER A 234 4.37 21.10 -13.68
CA SER A 234 3.29 22.08 -13.62
C SER A 234 3.22 22.75 -12.24
N VAL A 235 3.42 21.99 -11.16
CA VAL A 235 3.50 22.52 -9.78
C VAL A 235 4.73 23.43 -9.63
N TYR A 236 5.90 23.02 -10.11
CA TYR A 236 7.09 23.87 -10.06
C TYR A 236 6.91 25.18 -10.82
N THR A 237 6.28 25.13 -11.99
CA THR A 237 5.95 26.31 -12.78
C THR A 237 5.00 27.25 -12.02
N ALA A 238 3.95 26.69 -11.41
CA ALA A 238 2.99 27.46 -10.62
C ALA A 238 3.64 28.11 -9.38
N LEU A 239 4.51 27.37 -8.69
CA LEU A 239 5.29 27.87 -7.55
C LEU A 239 6.18 29.04 -7.97
N TRP A 240 6.88 28.90 -9.10
CA TRP A 240 7.75 29.95 -9.61
C TRP A 240 6.99 31.21 -10.01
N GLN A 241 5.89 31.07 -10.74
CA GLN A 241 5.02 32.18 -11.11
C GLN A 241 4.42 32.88 -9.87
N HIS A 242 4.03 32.10 -8.86
CA HIS A 242 3.56 32.63 -7.60
C HIS A 242 4.63 33.46 -6.90
N HIS A 243 5.86 32.94 -6.80
CA HIS A 243 7.00 33.64 -6.22
C HIS A 243 7.28 34.97 -6.94
N GLN A 244 7.30 34.96 -8.28
CA GLN A 244 7.50 36.17 -9.08
C GLN A 244 6.41 37.22 -8.87
N SER A 245 5.18 36.81 -8.53
CA SER A 245 4.07 37.75 -8.29
C SER A 245 4.14 38.50 -6.96
N GLY A 246 5.05 38.11 -6.04
CA GLY A 246 5.20 38.74 -4.72
C GLY A 246 3.99 38.57 -3.77
N ARG A 247 3.04 37.69 -4.10
CA ARG A 247 1.84 37.43 -3.30
C ARG A 247 2.16 36.57 -2.07
N PRO A 248 1.36 36.67 -0.98
CA PRO A 248 1.48 35.79 0.17
C PRO A 248 1.31 34.31 -0.21
N LEU A 249 2.02 33.41 0.48
CA LEU A 249 1.93 31.96 0.23
C LEU A 249 0.48 31.46 0.35
N GLN A 250 0.07 30.61 -0.59
CA GLN A 250 -1.28 30.02 -0.63
C GLN A 250 -1.22 28.55 -1.09
N LEU A 251 -2.30 27.80 -0.90
CA LEU A 251 -2.46 26.47 -1.50
C LEU A 251 -2.33 26.58 -3.03
N ILE A 252 -1.53 25.70 -3.63
CA ILE A 252 -1.40 25.58 -5.09
C ILE A 252 -1.92 24.22 -5.53
N GLU A 253 -2.90 24.24 -6.42
CA GLU A 253 -3.38 23.05 -7.13
C GLU A 253 -3.05 23.23 -8.61
N ALA A 254 -2.08 22.46 -9.10
CA ALA A 254 -1.78 22.47 -10.53
C ALA A 254 -2.80 21.60 -11.28
N LYS A 255 -3.03 21.92 -12.56
CA LYS A 255 -3.97 21.20 -13.44
C LYS A 255 -3.22 20.26 -14.37
#